data_AF-A0A2E6RME5-F1
#
_entry.id   AF-A0A2E6RME5-F1
#
_cell.length_a   1.000
_cell.length_b   1.000
_cell.length_c   1.000
_cell.angle_alpha   90.00
_cell.angle_beta   90.00
_cell.angle_gamma   90.00
#
_symmetry.space_group_name_H-M   'P 1'
#
loop_
_entity.id
_entity.type
_entity.pdbx_description
1 polymer ?
#
loop_
_entity_poly.entity_id
_entity_poly.type
_entity_poly.pdbx_seq_one_letter_code
_entity_poly.pdbx_strand_id
1 'polypeptide(L)' 'MKRLELFDIKVDGELVYQDLTEEEYFDTMMDLSQKFYSEGTPRPESLETIRKQSKYGKQN' A
#
# COMPACT_ATOMS: atom_id res chain seq x y z
N MET A 1 1.12 -20.57 13.26
CA MET A 1 1.23 -19.80 12.01
C MET A 1 1.01 -18.33 12.34
N LYS A 2 1.94 -17.43 11.94
CA LYS A 2 1.74 -15.98 12.09
C LYS A 2 0.67 -15.53 11.09
N ARG A 3 -0.23 -14.65 11.53
CA ARG A 3 -1.15 -13.95 10.62
C ARG A 3 -0.30 -13.06 9.72
N LEU A 4 -0.50 -13.17 8.40
CA LEU A 4 0.15 -12.30 7.44
C LEU A 4 -0.80 -11.14 7.15
N GLU A 5 -0.30 -9.93 7.33
CA GLU A 5 -1.05 -8.72 7.05
C GLU A 5 -0.64 -8.24 5.68
N LEU A 6 -1.65 -7.98 4.86
CA LEU A 6 -1.51 -7.45 3.51
C LEU A 6 -2.16 -6.08 3.45
N PHE A 7 -1.69 -5.24 2.53
CA PHE A 7 -2.13 -3.87 2.39
C PHE A 7 -2.52 -3.62 0.94
N ASP A 8 -3.61 -2.88 0.77
CA ASP A 8 -4.01 -2.30 -0.50
C ASP A 8 -3.91 -0.78 -0.38
N ILE A 9 -3.51 -0.13 -1.47
CA ILE A 9 -3.47 1.33 -1.56
C ILE A 9 -4.37 1.75 -2.72
N LYS A 10 -5.28 2.66 -2.42
CA LYS A 10 -6.04 3.39 -3.43
C LYS A 10 -5.53 4.81 -3.58
N VAL A 11 -5.60 5.33 -4.79
CA VAL A 11 -5.29 6.71 -5.15
C VAL A 11 -6.53 7.28 -5.81
N ASP A 12 -7.07 8.38 -5.27
CA ASP A 12 -8.30 9.02 -5.79
C ASP A 12 -9.49 8.05 -5.90
N GLY A 13 -9.55 7.08 -4.98
CA GLY A 13 -10.60 6.05 -4.92
C GLY A 13 -10.37 4.84 -5.83
N GLU A 14 -9.36 4.86 -6.69
CA GLU A 14 -8.99 3.73 -7.55
C GLU A 14 -7.96 2.82 -6.88
N LEU A 15 -8.15 1.51 -6.95
CA LEU A 15 -7.19 0.53 -6.43
C LEU A 15 -5.96 0.46 -7.33
N VAL A 16 -4.82 0.92 -6.83
CA VAL A 16 -3.56 0.98 -7.60
C VAL A 16 -2.59 -0.11 -7.17
N TYR A 17 -2.53 -0.40 -5.87
CA TYR A 17 -1.67 -1.45 -5.32
C TYR A 17 -2.50 -2.41 -4.47
N GLN A 18 -2.23 -3.71 -4.62
CA GLN A 18 -2.98 -4.76 -3.95
C GLN A 18 -2.08 -5.85 -3.38
N ASP A 19 -2.48 -6.40 -2.24
CA ASP A 19 -1.86 -7.55 -1.58
C ASP A 19 -0.39 -7.32 -1.24
N LEU A 20 -0.03 -6.06 -0.94
CA LEU A 20 1.31 -5.69 -0.51
C LEU A 20 1.59 -6.32 0.85
N THR A 21 2.74 -6.96 1.01
CA THR A 21 3.31 -7.23 2.33
C THR A 21 3.61 -5.91 3.04
N GLU A 22 3.91 -5.98 4.33
CA GLU A 22 4.29 -4.79 5.11
C GLU A 22 5.51 -4.09 4.50
N GLU A 23 6.52 -4.84 4.07
CA GLU A 23 7.73 -4.30 3.42
C GLU A 23 7.38 -3.59 2.11
N GLU A 24 6.66 -4.26 1.20
CA GLU A 24 6.22 -3.68 -0.07
C GLU A 24 5.34 -2.43 0.13
N TYR A 25 4.52 -2.42 1.18
CA TYR A 25 3.71 -1.25 1.54
C TYR A 25 4.59 -0.06 1.94
N PHE A 26 5.58 -0.27 2.81
CA PHE A 26 6.48 0.81 3.23
C PHE A 26 7.32 1.35 2.08
N ASP A 27 7.83 0.48 1.22
CA ASP A 27 8.58 0.88 0.02
C ASP A 27 7.69 1.69 -0.93
N THR A 28 6.47 1.21 -1.19
CA THR A 28 5.50 1.92 -2.05
C THR A 28 5.14 3.29 -1.48
N MET A 29 4.91 3.40 -0.17
CA MET A 29 4.61 4.67 0.47
C MET A 29 5.79 5.64 0.44
N MET A 30 7.03 5.14 0.55
CA MET A 30 8.24 5.95 0.39
C MET A 30 8.33 6.51 -1.03
N ASP A 31 8.09 5.69 -2.06
CA ASP A 31 8.09 6.14 -3.45
C ASP A 31 6.99 7.17 -3.73
N LEU A 32 5.77 6.93 -3.24
CA LEU A 32 4.67 7.89 -3.37
C LEU A 32 4.98 9.22 -2.67
N SER A 33 5.65 9.18 -1.51
CA SER A 33 6.06 10.40 -0.80
C SER A 33 7.09 11.20 -1.62
N GLN A 34 8.11 10.53 -2.17
CA GLN A 34 9.12 11.17 -3.02
C GLN A 34 8.47 11.79 -4.27
N LYS A 35 7.53 11.07 -4.89
CA LYS A 35 6.77 11.56 -6.03
C LYS A 35 5.93 12.79 -5.69
N PHE A 36 5.27 12.81 -4.54
CA PHE A 36 4.53 13.99 -4.09
C PHE A 36 5.46 15.21 -3.90
N TYR A 37 6.62 15.04 -3.29
CA TYR A 37 7.58 16.15 -3.13
C TYR A 37 8.17 16.62 -4.47
N SER A 38 8.34 15.72 -5.45
CA SER A 38 8.93 16.06 -6.75
C SER A 38 7.92 16.61 -7.77
N GLU A 39 6.72 16.04 -7.82
CA GLU A 39 5.72 16.28 -8.87
C GLU A 39 4.42 16.92 -8.33
N GLY A 40 4.25 16.95 -7.01
CA GLY A 40 3.02 17.43 -6.35
C GLY A 40 1.86 16.44 -6.35
N THR A 41 2.07 15.19 -6.79
CA THR A 41 1.04 14.16 -6.94
C THR A 41 1.60 12.75 -6.67
N PRO A 42 0.81 11.79 -6.13
CA PRO A 42 -0.56 11.95 -5.61
C PRO A 42 -0.60 12.76 -4.30
N ARG A 43 -1.73 13.41 -4.02
CA ARG A 43 -1.90 14.15 -2.77
C ARG A 43 -2.07 13.15 -1.61
N PRO A 44 -1.47 13.39 -0.43
CA PRO A 44 -1.65 12.50 0.71
C PRO A 44 -3.12 12.25 1.08
N GLU A 45 -3.97 13.26 0.87
CA GLU A 45 -5.42 13.19 1.13
C GLU A 45 -6.18 12.27 0.17
N SER A 46 -5.63 11.98 -1.01
CA SER A 46 -6.24 11.06 -1.98
C SER A 46 -5.80 9.61 -1.80
N LEU A 47 -4.87 9.34 -0.86
CA LEU A 47 -4.41 8.00 -0.55
C LEU A 47 -5.30 7.33 0.51
N GLU A 48 -5.74 6.12 0.23
CA GLU A 48 -6.46 5.28 1.19
C GLU A 48 -5.71 3.94 1.35
N THR A 49 -5.37 3.58 2.58
CA THR A 49 -4.75 2.29 2.90
C THR A 49 -5.78 1.34 3.51
N ILE A 50 -5.92 0.15 2.93
CA ILE A 50 -6.80 -0.91 3.43
C ILE A 50 -5.94 -2.05 3.97
N ARG A 51 -6.09 -2.36 5.26
CA ARG A 51 -5.39 -3.47 5.91
C ARG A 51 -6.20 -4.75 5.84
N LYS A 52 -5.62 -5.80 5.27
CA LYS A 52 -6.21 -7.14 5.15
C LYS A 52 -5.47 -8.11 6.05
N GLN A 53 -6.21 -8.81 6.91
CA GLN A 53 -5.66 -9.94 7.64
C GLN A 53 -5.82 -11.22 6.80
N SER A 54 -4.73 -11.75 6.27
CA SER A 54 -4.77 -13.05 5.61
C SER A 54 -4.69 -14.17 6.65
N LYS A 55 -5.66 -15.09 6.60
CA LYS A 55 -5.65 -16.34 7.38
C LYS A 55 -4.68 -17.38 6.80
N TYR A 56 -4.17 -17.16 5.60
CA TYR A 56 -3.27 -18.07 4.89
C TYR A 56 -2.06 -17.29 4.41
N GLY A 57 -0.88 -17.67 4.90
CA GLY A 57 0.34 -17.06 4.39
C GLY A 57 0.49 -17.33 2.91
N LYS A 58 0.84 -16.30 2.13
CA LYS A 58 1.25 -16.47 0.73
C LYS A 58 2.32 -17.57 0.70
N GLN A 59 1.96 -18.74 0.16
CA GLN A 59 2.95 -19.73 -0.21
C GLN A 59 3.62 -19.17 -1.46
N ASN A 60 4.79 -18.56 -1.29
CA ASN A 60 5.75 -18.37 -2.37
C ASN A 60 6.49 -19.69 -2.60
#